data_AF-A0A537DXC1-F1
#
_entry.id   AF-A0A537DXC1-F1
#
_cell.length_a   1.000
_cell.length_b   1.000
_cell.length_c   1.000
_cell.angle_alpha   90.00
_cell.angle_beta   90.00
_cell.angle_gamma   90.00
#
_symmetry.space_group_name_H-M   'P 1'
#
loop_
_entity.id
_entity.type
_entity.pdbx_description
1 polymer ?
#
loop_
_entity_poly.entity_id
_entity_poly.type
_entity_poly.pdbx_seq_one_letter_code
_entity_poly.pdbx_strand_id
1 'polypeptide(L)'
;MLGKSSLYKVRWSEKRKRWIVQGSSILLHRFLSKPWKHLKNHIEHSPRCRFSFLKALFDGEGSITGRNLTMTNTDLSLLLYVRKLLAKSGISTSIPRVTHRAGSILKDPHTGRNYKRRRDCYVMRVSPMDLLPFARKIGFSIERKKRVLPSLGDSFETPDCLID
;
A
#
# COMPACT_ATOMS: atom_id res chain seq x y z
N MET A 1 15.09 36.32 0.38
CA MET A 1 14.20 35.15 0.26
C MET A 1 14.82 33.99 1.03
N LEU A 2 14.24 33.60 2.18
CA LEU A 2 14.77 32.52 3.02
C LEU A 2 14.10 31.19 2.64
N GLY A 3 14.66 30.48 1.67
CA GLY A 3 14.26 29.13 1.30
C GLY A 3 15.49 28.24 1.13
N LYS A 4 15.52 27.07 1.78
CA LYS A 4 16.57 26.07 1.55
C LYS A 4 16.61 25.71 0.06
N SER A 5 17.81 25.57 -0.50
CA SER A 5 18.03 25.20 -1.91
C SER A 5 17.46 23.83 -2.28
N SER A 6 17.19 22.96 -1.30
CA SER A 6 16.42 21.73 -1.48
C SER A 6 15.34 21.57 -0.41
N LEU A 7 14.13 21.23 -0.85
CA LEU A 7 12.97 20.90 0.00
C LEU A 7 13.16 19.58 0.78
N TYR A 8 14.04 18.71 0.30
CA TYR A 8 14.25 17.38 0.86
C TYR A 8 15.73 17.03 1.02
N LYS A 9 16.10 16.52 2.20
CA LYS A 9 17.41 15.91 2.44
C LYS A 9 17.29 14.41 2.24
N VAL A 10 17.99 13.89 1.24
CA VAL A 10 18.10 12.44 0.97
C VAL A 10 19.39 11.94 1.58
N ARG A 11 19.34 10.84 2.33
CA ARG A 11 20.53 10.20 2.90
C ARG A 11 20.35 8.70 3.04
N TRP A 12 21.43 7.96 2.89
CA TRP A 12 21.48 6.57 3.31
C TRP A 12 21.56 6.48 4.85
N SER A 13 20.89 5.50 5.45
CA SER A 13 20.99 5.21 6.88
C SER A 13 21.56 3.82 7.10
N GLU A 14 22.83 3.74 7.47
CA GLU A 14 23.51 2.47 7.76
C GLU A 14 22.78 1.63 8.81
N LYS A 15 22.38 2.26 9.91
CA LYS A 15 21.62 1.60 11.00
C LYS A 15 20.29 0.98 10.53
N ARG A 16 19.58 1.61 9.58
CA ARG A 16 18.25 1.18 9.13
C ARG A 16 18.27 0.46 7.78
N LYS A 17 19.45 0.37 7.15
CA LYS A 17 19.72 -0.18 5.81
C LYS A 17 18.69 0.29 4.78
N ARG A 18 18.43 1.60 4.75
CA ARG A 18 17.46 2.22 3.83
C ARG A 18 17.79 3.68 3.55
N TRP A 19 17.33 4.16 2.39
CA TRP A 19 17.28 5.58 2.06
C TRP A 19 16.22 6.29 2.92
N ILE A 20 16.58 7.43 3.49
CA ILE A 20 15.70 8.31 4.25
C ILE A 20 15.60 9.63 3.49
N VAL A 21 14.36 10.01 3.20
CA VAL A 21 14.02 11.34 2.66
C VAL A 21 13.39 12.14 3.79
N GLN A 22 13.95 13.30 4.09
CA GLN A 22 13.48 14.17 5.17
C GLN A 22 13.15 15.55 4.62
N GLY A 23 11.90 15.96 4.74
CA GLY A 23 11.45 17.34 4.52
C GLY A 23 11.14 18.03 5.85
N SER A 24 11.27 19.36 5.89
CA SER A 24 10.90 20.16 7.06
C SER A 24 9.84 21.19 6.67
N SER A 25 8.57 20.89 6.97
CA SER A 25 7.45 21.82 6.79
C SER A 25 6.53 21.73 8.01
N ILE A 26 6.41 22.85 8.74
CA ILE A 26 5.55 22.95 9.92
C ILE A 26 4.08 22.72 9.52
N LEU A 27 3.66 23.27 8.38
CA LEU A 27 2.30 23.12 7.86
C LEU A 27 2.00 21.65 7.53
N LEU A 28 2.88 20.99 6.78
CA LEU A 28 2.69 19.58 6.42
C LEU A 28 2.72 18.69 7.66
N HIS A 29 3.64 18.94 8.59
CA HIS A 29 3.71 18.19 9.84
C HIS A 29 2.42 18.34 10.66
N ARG A 30 1.91 19.56 10.86
CA ARG A 30 0.65 19.82 11.56
C ARG A 30 -0.53 19.15 10.87
N PHE A 31 -0.55 19.13 9.54
CA PHE A 31 -1.59 18.46 8.76
C PHE A 31 -1.56 16.93 8.95
N LEU A 32 -0.39 16.31 8.79
CA LEU A 32 -0.21 14.85 8.87
C LEU A 32 -0.24 14.28 10.30
N SER A 33 0.00 15.11 11.32
CA SER A 33 -0.04 14.69 12.73
C SER A 33 -1.47 14.46 13.23
N LYS A 34 -2.48 14.93 12.51
CA LYS A 34 -3.89 14.68 12.85
C LYS A 34 -4.24 13.21 12.58
N PRO A 35 -5.26 12.65 13.28
CA PRO A 35 -5.73 11.31 12.96
C PRO A 35 -6.12 11.20 11.48
N TRP A 36 -5.71 10.12 10.83
CA TRP A 36 -5.92 9.93 9.38
C TRP A 36 -7.39 10.06 8.96
N LYS A 37 -8.32 9.81 9.88
CA LYS A 37 -9.78 9.97 9.66
C LYS A 37 -10.15 11.38 9.20
N HIS A 38 -9.40 12.42 9.59
CA HIS A 38 -9.63 13.80 9.12
C HIS A 38 -9.31 13.97 7.63
N LEU A 39 -8.48 13.10 7.07
CA LEU A 39 -8.13 13.15 5.65
C LEU A 39 -9.27 12.64 4.75
N LYS A 40 -10.30 11.99 5.30
CA LYS A 40 -11.42 11.41 4.53
C LYS A 40 -12.08 12.44 3.61
N ASN A 41 -12.31 13.67 4.09
CA ASN A 41 -12.92 14.72 3.28
C ASN A 41 -12.08 15.05 2.05
N HIS A 42 -10.75 15.08 2.18
CA HIS A 42 -9.83 15.33 1.07
C HIS A 42 -9.72 14.10 0.15
N ILE A 43 -9.69 12.89 0.71
CA ILE A 43 -9.56 11.64 -0.04
C ILE A 43 -10.81 11.38 -0.88
N GLU A 44 -12.00 11.64 -0.33
CA GLU A 44 -13.28 11.34 -0.99
C GLU A 44 -13.77 12.48 -1.89
N HIS A 45 -13.13 13.66 -1.85
CA HIS A 45 -13.52 14.86 -2.60
C HIS A 45 -13.71 14.62 -4.11
N SER A 46 -12.85 13.80 -4.72
CA SER A 46 -12.96 13.44 -6.14
C SER A 46 -12.38 12.05 -6.42
N PRO A 47 -12.72 11.41 -7.56
CA PRO A 47 -12.07 10.18 -7.99
C PRO A 47 -10.56 10.32 -8.09
N ARG A 48 -10.06 11.48 -8.56
CA ARG A 48 -8.62 11.76 -8.65
C ARG A 48 -7.95 11.72 -7.29
N CYS A 49 -8.49 12.42 -6.29
CA CYS A 49 -7.97 12.41 -4.91
C CYS A 49 -7.96 11.00 -4.32
N ARG A 50 -9.04 10.25 -4.55
CA ARG A 50 -9.19 8.87 -4.09
C ARG A 50 -8.11 7.97 -4.71
N PHE A 51 -7.94 8.03 -6.03
CA PHE A 51 -6.97 7.21 -6.74
C PHE A 51 -5.54 7.59 -6.37
N SER A 52 -5.23 8.88 -6.21
CA SER A 52 -3.92 9.34 -5.74
C SER A 52 -3.61 8.82 -4.32
N PHE A 53 -4.59 8.88 -3.41
CA PHE A 53 -4.43 8.32 -2.06
C PHE A 53 -4.21 6.80 -2.10
N LEU A 54 -5.04 6.06 -2.85
CA LEU A 54 -4.90 4.62 -2.99
C LEU A 54 -3.54 4.26 -3.59
N LYS A 55 -3.11 4.95 -4.66
CA LYS A 55 -1.82 4.74 -5.31
C LYS A 55 -0.66 4.93 -4.33
N ALA A 56 -0.64 6.05 -3.60
CA ALA A 56 0.40 6.32 -2.61
C ALA A 56 0.42 5.27 -1.49
N LEU A 57 -0.76 4.83 -1.02
CA LEU A 57 -0.86 3.81 0.02
C LEU A 57 -0.38 2.44 -0.47
N PHE A 58 -0.73 2.04 -1.70
CA PHE A 58 -0.26 0.81 -2.32
C PHE A 58 1.23 0.85 -2.67
N ASP A 59 1.78 2.00 -3.02
CA ASP A 59 3.23 2.20 -3.17
C ASP A 59 3.97 1.93 -1.84
N GLY A 60 3.43 2.38 -0.72
CA GLY A 60 4.02 2.16 0.62
C GLY A 60 3.77 0.77 1.22
N GLU A 61 2.51 0.33 1.25
CA GLU A 61 2.04 -0.83 2.03
C GLU A 61 1.63 -2.03 1.16
N GLY A 62 1.48 -1.81 -0.16
CA GLY A 62 1.06 -2.84 -1.09
C GLY A 62 2.19 -3.82 -1.44
N SER A 63 1.84 -5.08 -1.66
CA SER A 63 2.73 -6.11 -2.19
C SER A 63 2.09 -6.79 -3.39
N ILE A 64 2.87 -7.01 -4.45
CA ILE A 64 2.44 -7.70 -5.66
C ILE A 64 3.43 -8.80 -6.01
N THR A 65 2.93 -10.01 -6.27
CA THR A 65 3.70 -11.16 -6.74
C THR A 65 2.81 -11.98 -7.68
N GLY A 66 3.17 -12.05 -8.96
CA GLY A 66 2.26 -12.58 -10.00
C GLY A 66 0.91 -11.85 -9.97
N ARG A 67 -0.19 -12.61 -9.99
CA ARG A 67 -1.57 -12.09 -9.87
C ARG A 67 -2.04 -11.85 -8.42
N ASN A 68 -1.13 -11.86 -7.44
CA ASN A 68 -1.48 -11.68 -6.03
C ASN A 68 -1.13 -10.26 -5.55
N LEU A 69 -2.10 -9.34 -5.64
CA LEU A 69 -1.99 -7.99 -5.08
C LEU A 69 -2.62 -7.95 -3.69
N THR A 70 -1.82 -7.59 -2.70
CA THR A 70 -2.23 -7.53 -1.28
C THR A 70 -1.83 -6.22 -0.64
N MET A 71 -2.53 -5.87 0.43
CA MET A 71 -2.16 -4.78 1.32
C MET A 71 -2.23 -5.26 2.76
N THR A 72 -1.18 -4.96 3.52
CA THR A 72 -1.02 -5.42 4.89
C THR A 72 -0.93 -4.21 5.81
N ASN A 73 -1.63 -4.23 6.95
CA ASN A 73 -1.53 -3.16 7.93
C ASN A 73 -1.92 -3.64 9.34
N THR A 74 -1.46 -2.93 10.36
CA THR A 74 -1.87 -3.19 11.76
C THR A 74 -3.14 -2.43 12.15
N ASP A 75 -3.51 -1.38 11.41
CA ASP A 75 -4.77 -0.66 11.57
C ASP A 75 -5.87 -1.30 10.71
N LEU A 76 -6.72 -2.12 11.34
CA LEU A 76 -7.87 -2.75 10.68
C LEU A 76 -8.88 -1.71 10.18
N SER A 77 -9.07 -0.59 10.89
CA SER A 77 -10.01 0.46 10.48
C SER A 77 -9.55 1.13 9.18
N LEU A 78 -8.24 1.32 9.02
CA LEU A 78 -7.66 1.81 7.77
C LEU A 78 -7.89 0.81 6.63
N LEU A 79 -7.65 -0.49 6.85
CA LEU A 79 -7.89 -1.51 5.82
C LEU A 79 -9.35 -1.59 5.37
N LEU A 80 -10.30 -1.55 6.32
CA LEU A 80 -11.73 -1.53 6.00
C LEU A 80 -12.12 -0.26 5.22
N TYR A 81 -11.53 0.87 5.57
CA TYR A 81 -11.74 2.11 4.82
C TYR A 81 -11.20 2.02 3.39
N VAL A 82 -9.99 1.47 3.21
CA VAL A 82 -9.39 1.29 1.88
C VAL A 82 -10.21 0.30 1.04
N ARG A 83 -10.70 -0.79 1.64
CA ARG A 83 -11.65 -1.72 1.01
C ARG A 83 -12.90 -0.97 0.50
N LYS A 84 -13.48 -0.06 1.30
CA LYS A 84 -14.62 0.77 0.88
C LYS A 84 -14.25 1.67 -0.32
N LEU A 85 -13.08 2.29 -0.31
CA LEU A 85 -12.63 3.14 -1.42
C LEU A 85 -12.39 2.34 -2.71
N LEU A 86 -11.85 1.12 -2.61
CA LEU A 86 -11.68 0.20 -3.74
C LEU A 86 -13.03 -0.24 -4.30
N ALA A 87 -13.98 -0.62 -3.44
CA ALA A 87 -15.34 -0.97 -3.86
C ALA A 87 -16.03 0.19 -4.60
N LYS A 88 -15.93 1.43 -4.08
CA LYS A 88 -16.39 2.65 -4.78
C LYS A 88 -15.72 2.90 -6.13
N SER A 89 -14.62 2.21 -6.41
CA SER A 89 -13.86 2.30 -7.65
C SER A 89 -14.13 1.12 -8.59
N GLY A 90 -15.06 0.22 -8.22
CA GLY A 90 -15.35 -1.02 -8.94
C GLY A 90 -14.25 -2.07 -8.80
N ILE A 91 -13.52 -2.08 -7.68
CA ILE A 91 -12.44 -3.04 -7.40
C ILE A 91 -12.81 -3.84 -6.16
N SER A 92 -12.96 -5.14 -6.35
CA SER A 92 -13.32 -6.08 -5.30
C SER A 92 -12.09 -6.51 -4.51
N THR A 93 -12.30 -6.81 -3.24
CA THR A 93 -11.24 -7.31 -2.35
C THR A 93 -11.75 -8.44 -1.48
N SER A 94 -10.84 -9.21 -0.89
CA SER A 94 -11.16 -10.08 0.24
C SER A 94 -11.46 -9.26 1.49
N ILE A 95 -12.25 -9.82 2.41
CA ILE A 95 -12.39 -9.23 3.75
C ILE A 95 -11.00 -9.27 4.43
N PRO A 96 -10.58 -8.21 5.15
CA PRO A 96 -9.32 -8.24 5.89
C PRO A 96 -9.31 -9.40 6.90
N ARG A 97 -8.24 -10.18 6.90
CA ARG A 97 -8.03 -11.29 7.84
C ARG A 97 -6.72 -11.13 8.57
N VAL A 98 -6.62 -11.67 9.78
CA VAL A 98 -5.37 -11.68 10.54
C VAL A 98 -4.36 -12.58 9.81
N THR A 99 -3.20 -12.02 9.45
CA THR A 99 -2.06 -12.77 8.88
C THR A 99 -1.03 -13.08 9.95
N HIS A 100 -0.84 -12.19 10.92
CA HIS A 100 0.05 -12.40 12.05
C HIS A 100 -0.59 -11.90 13.33
N ARG A 101 -0.62 -12.75 14.36
CA ARG A 101 -1.16 -12.40 15.67
C ARG A 101 -0.15 -11.60 16.50
N ALA A 102 -0.64 -10.73 17.38
CA ALA A 102 0.13 -10.17 18.47
C ALA A 102 0.75 -11.31 19.29
N GLY A 103 1.98 -11.09 19.74
CA GLY A 103 2.76 -12.10 20.46
C GLY A 103 3.53 -13.08 19.58
N SER A 104 3.18 -13.21 18.29
CA SER A 104 3.96 -14.06 17.37
C SER A 104 5.36 -13.52 17.12
N ILE A 105 6.29 -14.42 16.80
CA ILE A 105 7.69 -14.08 16.52
C ILE A 105 7.87 -13.74 15.03
N LEU A 106 8.54 -12.62 14.77
CA LEU A 106 9.08 -12.24 13.47
C LEU A 106 10.59 -12.45 13.52
N LYS A 107 11.11 -13.39 12.72
CA LYS A 107 12.55 -13.52 12.51
C LYS A 107 12.97 -12.57 11.39
N ASP A 108 13.89 -11.67 11.68
CA ASP A 108 14.51 -10.83 10.66
C ASP A 108 15.43 -11.69 9.79
N PRO A 109 15.17 -11.81 8.48
CA PRO A 109 15.97 -12.67 7.60
C PRO A 109 17.41 -12.18 7.42
N HIS A 110 17.72 -10.91 7.69
CA HIS A 110 19.06 -10.35 7.47
C HIS A 110 19.92 -10.44 8.72
N THR A 111 19.31 -10.22 9.90
CA THR A 111 20.06 -10.21 11.18
C THR A 111 19.84 -11.49 12.01
N GLY A 112 18.88 -12.32 11.64
CA GLY A 112 18.47 -13.50 12.41
C GLY A 112 17.73 -13.19 13.71
N ARG A 113 17.57 -11.92 14.07
CA ARG A 113 16.96 -11.49 15.34
C ARG A 113 15.47 -11.77 15.38
N ASN A 114 15.01 -12.19 16.55
CA ASN A 114 13.59 -12.44 16.81
C ASN A 114 12.92 -11.20 17.43
N TYR A 115 11.80 -10.79 16.85
CA TYR A 115 10.98 -9.68 17.33
C TYR A 115 9.59 -10.19 17.67
N LYS A 116 9.11 -9.89 18.87
CA LYS A 116 7.72 -10.17 19.25
C LYS A 116 6.80 -9.10 18.66
N ARG A 117 5.82 -9.51 17.85
CA ARG A 117 4.84 -8.58 17.28
C ARG A 117 3.95 -8.02 18.39
N ARG A 118 3.79 -6.70 18.43
CA ARG A 118 3.00 -6.00 19.47
C ARG A 118 1.51 -5.92 19.17
N ARG A 119 1.13 -6.07 17.89
CA ARG A 119 -0.24 -5.94 17.40
C ARG A 119 -0.52 -7.01 16.36
N ASP A 120 -1.80 -7.33 16.21
CA ASP A 120 -2.29 -8.10 15.07
C ASP A 120 -1.98 -7.33 13.78
N CYS A 121 -1.60 -8.09 12.76
CA CYS A 121 -1.36 -7.61 11.42
C CYS A 121 -2.39 -8.25 10.52
N TYR A 122 -3.08 -7.43 9.74
CA TYR A 122 -4.18 -7.84 8.88
C TYR A 122 -3.77 -7.71 7.42
N VAL A 123 -4.31 -8.57 6.57
CA VAL A 123 -4.10 -8.56 5.12
C VAL A 123 -5.44 -8.57 4.40
N MET A 124 -5.53 -7.78 3.33
CA MET A 124 -6.57 -7.94 2.31
C MET A 124 -5.94 -8.12 0.95
N ARG A 125 -6.66 -8.82 0.07
CA ARG A 125 -6.25 -9.12 -1.31
C ARG A 125 -7.20 -8.42 -2.28
N VAL A 126 -6.66 -7.82 -3.33
CA VAL A 126 -7.44 -7.35 -4.48
C VAL A 126 -7.80 -8.56 -5.35
N SER A 127 -9.04 -8.62 -5.83
CA SER A 127 -9.49 -9.69 -6.72
C SER A 127 -8.55 -9.80 -7.93
N PRO A 128 -8.09 -11.00 -8.31
CA PRO A 128 -7.29 -11.20 -9.53
C PRO A 128 -7.98 -10.65 -10.79
N MET A 129 -9.31 -10.74 -10.85
CA MET A 129 -10.12 -10.23 -11.97
C MET A 129 -10.09 -8.70 -12.07
N ASP A 130 -9.85 -8.02 -10.94
CA ASP A 130 -9.85 -6.56 -10.87
C ASP A 130 -8.44 -5.95 -10.95
N LEU A 131 -7.40 -6.76 -11.24
CA LEU A 131 -6.03 -6.26 -11.39
C LEU A 131 -5.88 -5.29 -12.57
N LEU A 132 -6.54 -5.56 -13.69
CA LEU A 132 -6.50 -4.67 -14.85
C LEU A 132 -7.25 -3.34 -14.58
N PRO A 133 -8.49 -3.34 -14.05
CA PRO A 133 -9.12 -2.14 -13.53
C PRO A 133 -8.26 -1.37 -12.51
N PHE A 134 -7.60 -2.08 -11.59
CA PHE A 134 -6.69 -1.48 -10.63
C PHE A 134 -5.51 -0.80 -11.31
N ALA A 135 -4.85 -1.46 -12.27
CA ALA A 135 -3.72 -0.93 -13.01
C ALA A 135 -4.07 0.36 -13.75
N ARG A 136 -5.25 0.40 -14.38
CA ARG A 136 -5.74 1.56 -15.15
C ARG A 136 -6.13 2.75 -14.28
N LYS A 137 -6.85 2.51 -13.18
CA LYS A 137 -7.40 3.61 -12.34
C LYS A 137 -6.42 4.10 -11.28
N ILE A 138 -5.64 3.19 -10.69
CA ILE A 138 -4.81 3.45 -9.50
C ILE A 138 -3.33 3.23 -9.86
N GLY A 139 -2.99 2.00 -10.26
CA GLY A 139 -1.64 1.58 -10.59
C GLY A 139 -0.62 1.82 -9.46
N PHE A 140 0.66 1.87 -9.82
CA PHE A 140 1.75 2.22 -8.92
C PHE A 140 2.55 3.41 -9.43
N SER A 141 3.29 4.08 -8.55
CA SER A 141 4.32 5.04 -8.95
C SER A 141 5.69 4.35 -9.01
N ILE A 142 5.91 3.36 -8.14
CA ILE A 142 7.16 2.58 -8.08
C ILE A 142 7.26 1.64 -9.28
N GLU A 143 8.30 1.84 -10.08
CA GLU A 143 8.50 1.14 -11.35
C GLU A 143 8.55 -0.38 -11.21
N ARG A 144 9.25 -0.89 -10.19
CA ARG A 144 9.30 -2.33 -9.89
C ARG A 144 7.91 -2.94 -9.71
N LYS A 145 6.96 -2.22 -9.11
CA LYS A 145 5.60 -2.71 -8.90
C LYS A 145 4.75 -2.57 -10.17
N LYS A 146 4.96 -1.52 -10.96
CA LYS A 146 4.27 -1.34 -12.25
C LYS A 146 4.55 -2.48 -13.22
N ARG A 147 5.81 -2.94 -13.33
CA ARG A 147 6.21 -4.02 -14.25
C ARG A 147 5.52 -5.36 -14.00
N VAL A 148 4.93 -5.56 -12.82
CA VAL A 148 4.23 -6.80 -12.44
C VAL A 148 2.72 -6.67 -12.61
N LEU A 149 2.20 -5.46 -12.83
CA LEU A 149 0.78 -5.27 -13.12
C LEU A 149 0.45 -5.74 -14.54
N PRO A 150 -0.73 -6.32 -14.75
CA PRO A 150 -1.14 -6.73 -16.08
C PRO A 150 -1.22 -5.52 -17.02
N SER A 151 -0.68 -5.69 -18.21
CA SER A 151 -0.78 -4.75 -19.32
C SER A 151 -1.95 -5.12 -20.25
N LEU A 152 -2.37 -4.20 -21.12
CA LEU A 152 -3.45 -4.47 -22.08
C LEU A 152 -3.13 -5.62 -23.07
N GLY A 153 -1.85 -5.99 -23.19
CA GLY A 153 -1.38 -7.08 -24.06
C GLY A 153 -1.16 -8.41 -23.37
N ASP A 154 -1.42 -8.51 -22.06
CA ASP A 154 -1.22 -9.75 -21.31
C ASP A 154 -2.45 -10.64 -21.54
N SER A 155 -2.32 -11.64 -22.42
CA SER A 155 -3.33 -12.67 -22.62
C SER A 155 -3.61 -13.38 -21.29
N PHE A 156 -4.86 -13.31 -20.83
CA PHE A 156 -5.32 -14.04 -19.66
C PHE A 156 -5.51 -15.50 -20.05
N GLU A 157 -4.45 -16.31 -19.98
CA GLU A 157 -4.64 -17.75 -19.91
C GLU A 157 -5.46 -18.04 -18.65
N THR A 158 -6.67 -18.54 -18.89
CA THR A 158 -7.54 -19.20 -17.92
C THR A 158 -6.86 -20.52 -17.55
N PRO A 159 -6.68 -20.84 -16.26
CA PRO A 159 -6.26 -22.19 -15.90
C PRO A 159 -7.34 -23.16 -16.37
N ASP A 160 -6.94 -24.15 -17.16
CA ASP A 160 -7.80 -25.24 -17.61
C ASP A 160 -8.54 -25.82 -16.40
N CYS A 161 -9.87 -25.72 -16.47
CA CYS A 161 -10.74 -26.45 -15.59
C CYS A 161 -10.46 -27.94 -15.79
N LEU A 162 -10.06 -28.63 -14.72
CA LEU A 162 -10.00 -30.09 -14.66
C LEU A 162 -11.37 -30.65 -15.05
N ILE A 163 -11.46 -31.19 -16.27
CA ILE A 163 -12.41 -32.21 -16.66
C ILE A 163 -11.58 -33.49 -16.72
N ASP A 164 -11.67 -34.28 -15.66
CA ASP A 164 -11.91 -35.74 -15.63
C ASP A 164 -11.77 -36.24 -14.18
#